data_AF-A0A973MIZ7-F1
#
_entry.id   AF-A0A973MIZ7-F1
#
_cell.length_a   1.000
_cell.length_b   1.000
_cell.length_c   1.000
_cell.angle_alpha   90.00
_cell.angle_beta   90.00
_cell.angle_gamma   90.00
#
_symmetry.space_group_name_H-M   'P 1'
#
loop_
_entity.id
_entity.type
_entity.pdbx_description
1 polymer ?
#
loop_
_entity_poly.entity_id
_entity_poly.type
_entity_poly.pdbx_seq_one_letter_code
_entity_poly.pdbx_strand_id
1 'polypeptide(L)'
;TQWLERYGNDNTVLVFLGDHQPIARVSGNHASRDVPISIVAKDPKVLDKIDSWGWSDGLRPAHNAPVWKMSAFRDRFLTAYGSTPHPKKD
;
A
#
# COMPACT_ATOMS: atom_id res chain seq x y z
N THR A 1 -8.01 13.13 8.44
CA THR A 1 -7.29 12.40 9.51
C THR A 1 -8.17 12.05 10.70
N GLN A 2 -9.32 12.70 10.90
CA GLN A 2 -10.22 12.51 12.05
C GLN A 2 -10.55 11.06 12.43
N TRP A 3 -10.66 10.15 11.46
CA TRP A 3 -10.89 8.73 11.77
C TRP A 3 -9.69 8.09 12.48
N LEU A 4 -8.48 8.30 11.95
CA LEU A 4 -7.26 7.75 12.53
C LEU A 4 -6.97 8.37 13.90
N GLU A 5 -7.24 9.66 14.06
CA GLU A 5 -7.12 10.35 15.36
C GLU A 5 -8.10 9.79 16.41
N ARG A 6 -9.28 9.33 15.99
CA ARG A 6 -10.31 8.84 16.90
C ARG A 6 -10.18 7.35 17.23
N TYR A 7 -9.76 6.53 16.27
CA TYR A 7 -9.81 5.07 16.37
C TYR A 7 -8.45 4.39 16.20
N GLY A 8 -7.44 5.12 15.74
CA GLY A 8 -6.08 4.60 15.60
C GLY A 8 -5.44 4.32 16.95
N ASN A 9 -4.61 3.29 16.96
CA ASN A 9 -3.75 2.93 18.08
C ASN A 9 -2.39 2.49 17.55
N ASP A 10 -1.50 2.10 18.47
CA ASP A 10 -0.12 1.75 18.15
C ASP A 10 0.02 0.52 17.24
N ASN A 11 -1.02 -0.31 17.15
CA ASN A 11 -1.07 -1.52 16.32
C ASN A 11 -1.87 -1.30 15.02
N THR A 12 -2.29 -0.07 14.74
CA THR A 12 -3.10 0.24 13.57
C THR A 12 -2.23 0.32 12.31
N VAL A 13 -2.63 -0.39 11.26
CA VAL A 13 -2.05 -0.30 9.92
C VAL A 13 -3.12 0.17 8.95
N LEU A 14 -2.84 1.25 8.21
CA LEU A 14 -3.70 1.73 7.12
C LEU A 14 -3.03 1.45 5.78
N VAL A 15 -3.81 0.91 4.85
CA VAL A 15 -3.42 0.79 3.45
C VAL A 15 -4.31 1.72 2.64
N PHE A 16 -3.73 2.80 2.13
CA PHE A 16 -4.38 3.66 1.15
C PHE A 16 -4.09 3.08 -0.23
N LEU A 17 -5.12 2.62 -0.95
CA LEU A 17 -4.98 2.00 -2.27
C LEU A 17 -6.04 2.58 -3.19
N GLY A 18 -5.60 3.25 -4.27
CA GLY A 18 -6.51 3.58 -5.36
C GLY A 18 -6.96 2.32 -6.09
N ASP A 19 -8.24 2.24 -6.44
CA ASP A 19 -8.86 1.08 -7.08
C ASP A 19 -8.79 1.14 -8.62
N HIS A 20 -9.01 2.31 -9.20
CA HIS A 20 -8.85 2.55 -10.62
C HIS A 20 -8.54 4.02 -10.94
N GLN A 21 -7.97 4.26 -12.13
CA GLN A 21 -7.68 5.62 -12.59
C GLN A 21 -8.97 6.46 -12.80
N PRO A 22 -8.91 7.79 -12.62
CA PRO A 22 -10.01 8.67 -12.99
C PRO A 22 -10.33 8.60 -14.49
N ILE A 23 -11.59 8.85 -14.84
CA ILE A 23 -12.04 8.92 -16.24
C ILE A 23 -11.18 9.97 -16.99
N ALA A 24 -10.76 9.65 -18.22
CA ALA A 24 -9.86 10.48 -19.04
C ALA A 24 -10.29 11.94 -19.20
N ARG A 25 -11.58 12.24 -19.07
CA ARG A 25 -12.13 13.62 -19.09
C ARG A 25 -11.61 14.49 -17.94
N VAL A 26 -11.23 13.89 -16.81
CA VAL A 26 -10.70 14.57 -15.62
C VAL A 26 -9.18 14.54 -15.59
N SER A 27 -8.57 13.45 -16.07
CA SER A 27 -7.12 13.24 -15.99
C SER A 27 -6.36 13.70 -17.24
N GLY A 28 -7.06 13.93 -18.36
CA GLY A 28 -6.50 14.35 -19.64
C GLY A 28 -6.19 13.18 -20.58
N ASN A 29 -6.10 13.46 -21.89
CA ASN A 29 -5.99 12.42 -22.93
C ASN A 29 -4.72 11.56 -22.90
N HIS A 30 -3.74 11.87 -22.04
CA HIS A 30 -2.49 11.10 -21.86
C HIS A 30 -2.19 10.83 -20.37
N ALA A 31 -3.22 10.83 -19.53
CA ALA A 31 -3.04 10.55 -18.11
C ALA A 31 -2.47 9.14 -17.89
N SER A 32 -1.53 9.04 -16.96
CA SER A 32 -1.12 7.74 -16.44
C SER A 32 -2.33 6.99 -15.86
N ARG A 33 -2.28 5.66 -15.94
CA ARG A 33 -3.24 4.76 -15.29
C ARG A 33 -2.79 4.34 -13.89
N ASP A 34 -1.68 4.90 -13.43
CA ASP A 34 -1.13 4.59 -12.12
C ASP A 34 -2.06 5.14 -11.04
N VAL A 35 -2.27 4.33 -10.01
CA VAL A 35 -3.03 4.68 -8.83
C VAL A 35 -2.09 4.73 -7.63
N PRO A 36 -2.24 5.70 -6.71
CA PRO A 36 -1.37 5.80 -5.56
C PRO A 36 -1.62 4.66 -4.59
N ILE A 37 -0.55 4.23 -3.93
CA ILE A 37 -0.59 3.34 -2.77
C ILE A 37 0.32 3.87 -1.66
N SER A 38 -0.11 3.75 -0.41
CA SER A 38 0.71 4.03 0.77
C SER A 38 0.31 3.11 1.92
N ILE A 39 1.30 2.62 2.65
CA ILE A 39 1.12 1.85 3.88
C ILE A 39 1.57 2.74 5.04
N VAL A 40 0.70 2.92 6.04
CA VAL A 40 0.96 3.73 7.22
C VAL A 40 0.83 2.85 8.45
N ALA A 41 1.90 2.79 9.24
CA ALA A 41 1.96 2.03 10.49
C ALA A 41 2.83 2.78 11.49
N LYS A 42 2.52 2.63 12.79
CA LYS A 42 3.39 3.15 13.86
C LYS A 42 4.56 2.21 14.16
N ASP A 43 4.34 0.90 14.07
CA ASP A 43 5.38 -0.11 14.30
C ASP A 43 6.35 -0.16 13.10
N PRO A 44 7.63 0.21 13.27
CA PRO A 44 8.62 0.16 12.20
C PRO A 44 8.79 -1.25 11.63
N LYS A 45 8.57 -2.30 12.42
CA LYS A 45 8.68 -3.70 11.94
C LYS A 45 7.68 -4.04 10.86
N VAL A 46 6.56 -3.33 10.79
CA VAL A 46 5.61 -3.44 9.67
C VAL A 46 6.28 -2.90 8.41
N LEU A 47 6.88 -1.71 8.48
CA LEU A 47 7.50 -1.05 7.33
C LEU A 47 8.80 -1.74 6.88
N ASP A 48 9.57 -2.29 7.82
CA ASP A 48 10.81 -3.04 7.53
C ASP A 48 10.55 -4.23 6.57
N LYS A 49 9.36 -4.84 6.63
CA LYS A 49 9.00 -5.97 5.74
C LYS A 49 8.90 -5.58 4.26
N ILE A 50 8.82 -4.29 3.95
CA ILE A 50 8.65 -3.76 2.61
C ILE A 50 9.75 -2.77 2.21
N ASP A 51 10.84 -2.68 2.98
CA ASP A 51 11.96 -1.76 2.72
C ASP A 51 12.56 -1.92 1.30
N SER A 52 12.64 -3.16 0.84
CA SER A 52 13.18 -3.59 -0.44
C SER A 52 12.28 -3.27 -1.63
N TRP A 53 11.08 -2.73 -1.40
CA TRP A 53 10.13 -2.40 -2.46
C TRP A 53 10.51 -1.12 -3.22
N GLY A 54 11.47 -0.34 -2.71
CA GLY A 54 11.94 0.89 -3.35
C GLY A 54 10.93 2.03 -3.30
N TRP A 55 10.02 2.01 -2.32
CA TRP A 55 9.08 3.10 -2.07
C TRP A 55 9.75 4.19 -1.24
N SER A 56 9.33 5.44 -1.43
CA SER A 56 9.80 6.60 -0.67
C SER A 56 8.96 6.80 0.59
N ASP A 57 9.55 7.40 1.62
CA ASP A 57 8.82 7.86 2.79
C ASP A 57 7.76 8.93 2.44
N GLY A 58 6.65 8.90 3.18
CA GLY A 58 5.55 9.87 3.06
C GLY A 58 4.33 9.33 2.31
N LEU A 59 3.23 10.10 2.37
CA LEU A 59 1.93 9.70 1.81
C LEU A 59 1.79 9.95 0.30
N ARG A 60 2.68 10.74 -0.29
CA ARG A 60 2.67 11.04 -1.72
C ARG A 60 3.76 10.21 -2.39
N PRO A 61 3.41 9.28 -3.30
CA PRO A 61 4.42 8.54 -4.04
C PRO A 61 5.38 9.48 -4.78
N ALA A 62 6.68 9.17 -4.71
CA ALA A 62 7.67 9.87 -5.51
C ALA A 62 7.41 9.69 -7.01
N HIS A 63 7.80 10.69 -7.81
CA HIS A 63 7.60 10.67 -9.26
C HIS A 63 8.32 9.50 -9.96
N ASN A 64 9.38 8.97 -9.36
CA ASN A 64 10.16 7.85 -9.85
C ASN A 64 9.92 6.55 -9.06
N ALA A 65 8.85 6.49 -8.26
CA ALA A 65 8.49 5.27 -7.55
C ALA A 65 8.25 4.12 -8.54
N PRO A 66 8.59 2.87 -8.19
CA PRO A 66 8.37 1.73 -9.07
C PRO A 66 6.86 1.52 -9.30
N VAL A 67 6.48 1.30 -10.55
CA VAL A 67 5.10 1.06 -10.97
C VAL A 67 4.88 -0.43 -11.18
N TRP A 68 3.83 -0.97 -10.57
CA TRP A 68 3.46 -2.38 -10.68
C TRP A 68 2.01 -2.56 -11.10
N LYS A 69 1.73 -3.71 -11.74
CA LYS A 69 0.35 -4.19 -11.86
C LYS A 69 -0.22 -4.48 -10.46
N MET A 70 -1.51 -4.26 -10.25
CA MET A 70 -2.19 -4.57 -8.98
C MET A 70 -1.99 -6.03 -8.53
N SER A 71 -1.91 -6.99 -9.47
CA SER A 71 -1.62 -8.40 -9.15
C SER A 71 -0.26 -8.58 -8.48
N ALA A 72 0.76 -7.86 -8.95
CA ALA A 72 2.10 -7.93 -8.36
C ALA A 72 2.12 -7.28 -6.97
N PHE A 73 1.37 -6.20 -6.75
CA PHE A 73 1.19 -5.65 -5.40
C PHE A 73 0.52 -6.68 -4.47
N ARG A 74 -0.59 -7.30 -4.89
CA ARG A 74 -1.29 -8.34 -4.11
C ARG A 74 -0.33 -9.45 -3.67
N ASP A 75 0.43 -10.00 -4.60
CA ASP A 75 1.31 -11.14 -4.33
C ASP A 75 2.45 -10.76 -3.37
N ARG A 76 3.04 -9.57 -3.55
CA ARG A 76 4.06 -9.03 -2.64
C ARG A 76 3.49 -8.75 -1.25
N PHE A 77 2.32 -8.13 -1.16
CA PHE A 77 1.66 -7.80 0.10
C PHE A 77 1.31 -9.05 0.91
N LEU A 78 0.75 -10.08 0.26
CA LEU A 78 0.45 -11.36 0.90
C LEU A 78 1.72 -12.13 1.28
N THR A 79 2.81 -11.97 0.54
CA THR A 79 4.11 -12.54 0.94
C THR A 79 4.66 -11.83 2.19
N ALA A 80 4.53 -10.52 2.29
CA ALA A 80 5.05 -9.73 3.41
C ALA A 80 4.23 -9.91 4.70
N TYR A 81 2.89 -9.97 4.58
CA TYR A 81 1.96 -9.86 5.70
C TYR A 81 0.91 -10.99 5.77
N GLY A 82 0.81 -11.83 4.74
CA GLY A 82 -0.11 -12.96 4.77
C GLY A 82 0.35 -14.03 5.75
N SER A 83 -0.59 -14.64 6.45
CA SER A 83 -0.30 -15.81 7.29
C SER A 83 0.13 -16.96 6.39
N THR A 84 1.28 -17.58 6.67
CA THR A 84 1.44 -19.00 6.29
C THR A 84 0.30 -19.76 6.95
N PRO A 85 -0.46 -20.62 6.23
CA PRO A 85 -1.41 -21.50 6.87
C PRO A 85 -0.66 -22.27 7.95
N HIS A 86 -1.05 -22.15 9.21
CA HIS A 86 -0.64 -23.15 10.19
C HIS A 86 -1.35 -24.43 9.77
N PRO A 87 -0.64 -25.54 9.48
CA PRO A 87 -1.27 -26.84 9.57
C PRO A 87 -1.75 -26.92 11.03
N LYS A 88 -3.07 -27.05 11.24
CA LYS A 88 -3.53 -27.55 12.53
C LYS A 88 -2.90 -28.93 12.67
N LYS A 89 -2.09 -29.12 13.72
CA LYS A 89 -1.75 -30.47 14.14
C LYS A 89 -3.06 -31.12 14.58
N ASP A 90 -3.32 -32.30 14.03
CA ASP A 90 -4.41 -33.18 14.44
C ASP A 90 -4.44 -33.39 15.97
#